data_AF-G7WEM2-F1
#
_entry.id   AF-G7WEM2-F1
#
_cell.length_a   1.000
_cell.length_b   1.000
_cell.length_c   1.000
_cell.angle_alpha   90.00
_cell.angle_beta   90.00
_cell.angle_gamma   90.00
#
_symmetry.space_group_name_H-M   'P 1'
#
loop_
_entity.id
_entity.type
_entity.pdbx_description
1 polymer ?
#
loop_
_entity_poly.entity_id
_entity_poly.type
_entity_poly.pdbx_seq_one_letter_code
_entity_poly.pdbx_strand_id
1 'polypeptide(L)'
;MSITIFTATGCTRCKIVKGYMEAHQIDYVEKDMKAEGKDEFQSFYKANRNAVFRGPDGIEFPIITDGKNIRQSIGAAIAYLHAGEKLDGYFSVGTLHKEWVDGIHLSGGNPEYGDELIQVLKYIKGNNMKLQIDTDGRNSHILERVIAENLADVLIMDVIAPLELYGQILGKEIKPEEIVKSLNVITIFPEPKLQTLIRPVRRADGSISYLTPDEIAGIAKLIQEGTGSNKCRYFLKTFKSQDSTDKELQKVDPLKSTQLFSYRTKARTFQVFAEIEK
;
A
#
# COMPACT_ATOMS: atom_id res chain seq x y z
N MET A 1 -12.41 -11.52 -25.43
CA MET A 1 -10.94 -11.58 -25.55
C MET A 1 -10.47 -12.47 -24.42
N SER A 2 -9.71 -13.54 -24.71
CA SER A 2 -9.26 -14.48 -23.68
C SER A 2 -8.18 -13.86 -22.82
N ILE A 3 -8.27 -13.99 -21.51
CA ILE A 3 -7.18 -13.60 -20.59
C ILE A 3 -6.04 -14.60 -20.74
N THR A 4 -4.79 -14.13 -20.74
CA THR A 4 -3.63 -15.01 -20.54
C THR A 4 -3.17 -14.89 -19.10
N ILE A 5 -3.01 -16.02 -18.41
CA ILE A 5 -2.41 -16.09 -17.07
C ILE A 5 -1.07 -16.80 -17.14
N PHE A 6 -0.01 -16.10 -16.77
CA PHE A 6 1.28 -16.70 -16.51
C PHE A 6 1.33 -17.18 -15.07
N THR A 7 1.74 -18.43 -14.88
CA THR A 7 1.76 -19.11 -13.58
C THR A 7 3.13 -19.72 -13.31
N ALA A 8 3.39 -20.02 -12.04
CA ALA A 8 4.51 -20.85 -11.63
C ALA A 8 3.99 -22.18 -11.09
N THR A 9 4.68 -23.29 -11.38
CA THR A 9 4.31 -24.63 -10.89
C THR A 9 4.12 -24.64 -9.38
N GLY A 10 2.95 -25.12 -8.92
CA GLY A 10 2.62 -25.24 -7.49
C GLY A 10 2.18 -23.93 -6.81
N CYS A 11 2.08 -22.83 -7.56
CA CYS A 11 1.70 -21.51 -7.04
C CYS A 11 0.25 -21.47 -6.52
N THR A 12 0.07 -21.35 -5.19
CA THR A 12 -1.25 -21.22 -4.55
C THR A 12 -2.00 -19.98 -5.04
N ARG A 13 -1.33 -18.84 -5.14
CA ARG A 13 -1.90 -17.58 -5.65
C ARG A 13 -2.47 -17.72 -7.06
N CYS A 14 -1.77 -18.47 -7.91
CA CYS A 14 -2.19 -18.76 -9.27
C CYS A 14 -3.44 -19.64 -9.30
N LYS A 15 -3.53 -20.63 -8.41
CA LYS A 15 -4.75 -21.44 -8.25
C LYS A 15 -5.94 -20.59 -7.83
N ILE A 16 -5.76 -19.64 -6.90
CA ILE A 16 -6.82 -18.74 -6.44
C ILE A 16 -7.35 -17.86 -7.58
N VAL A 17 -6.46 -17.31 -8.42
CA VAL A 17 -6.87 -16.49 -9.58
C VAL A 17 -7.56 -17.34 -10.65
N LYS A 18 -7.08 -18.56 -10.94
CA LYS A 18 -7.77 -19.47 -11.86
C LYS A 18 -9.15 -19.88 -11.33
N GLY A 19 -9.25 -20.22 -10.05
CA GLY A 19 -10.53 -20.53 -9.41
C GLY A 19 -11.52 -19.37 -9.46
N TYR A 20 -11.04 -18.12 -9.39
CA TYR A 20 -11.89 -16.94 -9.58
C TYR A 20 -12.45 -16.91 -11.00
N MET A 21 -11.60 -17.07 -12.01
CA MET A 21 -12.00 -17.07 -13.41
C MET A 21 -12.97 -18.21 -13.73
N GLU A 22 -12.69 -19.43 -13.24
CA GLU A 22 -13.58 -20.59 -13.39
C GLU A 22 -14.96 -20.34 -12.76
N ALA A 23 -15.01 -19.83 -11.53
CA ALA A 23 -16.27 -19.55 -10.84
C ALA A 23 -17.12 -18.45 -11.52
N HIS A 24 -16.48 -17.54 -12.26
CA HIS A 24 -17.14 -16.44 -12.96
C HIS A 24 -17.24 -16.66 -14.48
N GLN A 25 -16.92 -17.87 -14.97
CA GLN A 25 -16.97 -18.23 -16.39
C GLN A 25 -16.14 -17.29 -17.28
N ILE A 26 -14.96 -16.88 -16.80
CA ILE A 26 -14.03 -16.04 -17.54
C ILE A 26 -13.06 -16.95 -18.30
N ASP A 27 -13.07 -16.86 -19.63
CA ASP A 27 -12.16 -17.61 -20.49
C ASP A 27 -10.70 -17.17 -20.28
N TYR A 28 -9.81 -18.15 -20.07
CA TYR A 28 -8.38 -17.90 -19.96
C TYR A 28 -7.50 -18.99 -20.58
N VAL A 29 -6.27 -18.59 -20.92
CA VAL A 29 -5.19 -19.48 -21.34
C VAL A 29 -4.10 -19.45 -20.29
N GLU A 30 -3.74 -20.61 -19.73
CA GLU A 30 -2.63 -20.74 -18.79
C GLU A 30 -1.30 -20.96 -19.52
N LYS A 31 -0.26 -20.28 -19.04
CA LYS A 31 1.12 -20.42 -19.49
C LYS A 31 2.02 -20.62 -18.25
N ASP A 32 2.32 -21.86 -17.89
CA ASP A 32 3.25 -22.18 -16.79
C ASP A 32 4.69 -21.93 -17.26
N MET A 33 5.38 -20.99 -16.59
CA MET A 33 6.74 -20.55 -16.95
C MET A 33 7.81 -21.63 -16.75
N LYS A 34 7.53 -22.72 -16.03
CA LYS A 34 8.44 -23.84 -15.80
C LYS A 34 8.10 -25.07 -16.63
N ALA A 35 7.00 -25.05 -17.37
CA ALA A 35 6.56 -26.12 -18.26
C ALA A 35 6.36 -25.57 -19.69
N GLU A 36 5.22 -25.86 -20.31
CA GLU A 36 4.97 -25.56 -21.73
C GLU A 36 4.84 -24.06 -22.03
N GLY A 37 4.68 -23.19 -21.03
CA GLY A 37 4.56 -21.74 -21.21
C GLY A 37 5.87 -20.95 -21.06
N LYS A 38 7.02 -21.64 -20.98
CA LYS A 38 8.33 -21.01 -20.72
C LYS A 38 8.72 -20.01 -21.81
N ASP A 39 8.61 -20.40 -23.08
CA ASP A 39 9.09 -19.57 -24.20
C ASP A 39 8.17 -18.37 -24.45
N GLU A 40 6.87 -18.55 -24.26
CA GLU A 40 5.89 -17.45 -24.30
C GLU A 40 6.10 -16.48 -23.16
N PHE A 41 6.35 -16.97 -21.94
CA PHE A 41 6.64 -16.09 -20.80
C PHE A 41 7.94 -15.31 -21.02
N GLN A 42 9.00 -15.94 -21.55
CA GLN A 42 10.24 -15.23 -21.87
C GLN A 42 10.04 -14.13 -22.91
N SER A 43 9.26 -14.42 -23.95
CA SER A 43 8.91 -13.46 -25.00
C SER A 43 8.07 -12.30 -24.44
N PHE A 44 7.04 -12.61 -23.65
CA PHE A 44 6.20 -11.65 -22.95
C PHE A 44 7.02 -10.76 -22.02
N TYR A 45 7.86 -11.36 -21.17
CA TYR A 45 8.70 -10.63 -20.23
C TYR A 45 9.69 -9.72 -20.94
N LYS A 46 10.32 -10.19 -22.03
CA LYS A 46 11.25 -9.37 -22.83
C LYS A 46 10.55 -8.14 -23.42
N ALA A 47 9.31 -8.28 -23.90
CA ALA A 47 8.54 -7.18 -24.46
C ALA A 47 8.01 -6.20 -23.38
N ASN A 48 7.78 -6.67 -22.16
CA ASN A 48 7.06 -5.92 -21.12
C ASN A 48 7.88 -5.67 -19.84
N ARG A 49 9.21 -5.63 -19.92
CA ARG A 49 10.10 -5.49 -18.74
C ARG A 49 9.78 -4.30 -17.84
N ASN A 50 9.26 -3.21 -18.40
CA ASN A 50 8.93 -2.00 -17.63
C ASN A 50 7.57 -2.12 -16.89
N ALA A 51 6.74 -3.08 -17.28
CA ALA A 51 5.40 -3.31 -16.71
C ALA A 51 5.36 -4.53 -15.76
N VAL A 52 6.45 -5.29 -15.68
CA VAL A 52 6.57 -6.45 -14.78
C VAL A 52 7.63 -6.15 -13.73
N PHE A 53 7.20 -6.04 -12.48
CA PHE A 53 8.09 -5.88 -11.35
C PHE A 53 8.86 -7.19 -11.08
N ARG A 54 10.15 -7.03 -10.79
CA ARG A 54 11.05 -8.11 -10.37
C ARG A 54 11.67 -7.73 -9.03
N GLY A 55 11.25 -8.44 -7.98
CA GLY A 55 11.81 -8.30 -6.64
C GLY A 55 13.13 -9.07 -6.48
N PRO A 56 13.72 -9.02 -5.28
CA PRO A 56 14.95 -9.76 -4.95
C PRO A 56 14.78 -11.27 -5.13
N ASP A 57 13.59 -11.79 -4.85
CA ASP A 57 13.25 -13.22 -4.96
C ASP A 57 12.79 -13.63 -6.38
N GLY A 58 12.79 -12.69 -7.33
CA GLY A 58 12.38 -12.92 -8.72
C GLY A 58 11.05 -12.28 -9.08
N ILE A 59 10.34 -12.91 -10.03
CA ILE A 59 9.07 -12.41 -10.55
C ILE A 59 7.93 -12.99 -9.71
N GLU A 60 7.08 -12.11 -9.21
CA GLU A 60 5.89 -12.48 -8.45
C GLU A 60 4.78 -12.94 -9.41
N PHE A 61 4.15 -14.08 -9.09
CA PHE A 61 3.05 -14.68 -9.85
C PHE A 61 1.76 -14.74 -9.01
N PRO A 62 0.58 -14.68 -9.64
CA PRO A 62 0.35 -14.73 -11.09
C PRO A 62 0.57 -13.38 -11.79
N ILE A 63 0.72 -13.44 -13.12
CA ILE A 63 0.59 -12.28 -14.00
C ILE A 63 -0.54 -12.58 -14.97
N ILE A 64 -1.53 -11.69 -15.05
CA ILE A 64 -2.61 -11.78 -16.06
C ILE A 64 -2.49 -10.65 -17.08
N THR A 65 -2.94 -10.91 -18.31
CA THR A 65 -3.05 -9.90 -19.35
C THR A 65 -4.19 -10.19 -20.33
N ASP A 66 -4.85 -9.14 -20.80
CA ASP A 66 -5.80 -9.17 -21.93
C ASP A 66 -5.13 -8.78 -23.27
N GLY A 67 -3.80 -8.60 -23.27
CA GLY A 67 -3.01 -8.09 -24.40
C GLY A 67 -2.71 -6.59 -24.34
N LYS A 68 -3.44 -5.82 -23.53
CA LYS A 68 -3.22 -4.37 -23.32
C LYS A 68 -2.81 -4.07 -21.88
N ASN A 69 -3.54 -4.64 -20.93
CA ASN A 69 -3.38 -4.48 -19.51
C ASN A 69 -2.55 -5.62 -18.94
N ILE A 70 -1.64 -5.33 -18.02
CA ILE A 70 -0.82 -6.31 -17.31
C ILE A 70 -1.04 -6.12 -15.83
N ARG A 71 -1.46 -7.19 -15.14
CA ARG A 71 -1.68 -7.18 -13.69
C ARG A 71 -0.84 -8.26 -13.06
N GLN A 72 0.01 -7.87 -12.12
CA GLN A 72 0.91 -8.76 -11.42
C GLN A 72 0.50 -8.86 -9.95
N SER A 73 0.65 -10.06 -9.37
CA SER A 73 0.20 -10.48 -8.04
C SER A 73 -1.30 -10.76 -7.94
N ILE A 74 -1.68 -11.50 -6.89
CA ILE A 74 -3.06 -11.92 -6.64
C ILE A 74 -4.03 -10.73 -6.48
N GLY A 75 -3.64 -9.68 -5.75
CA GLY A 75 -4.50 -8.53 -5.48
C GLY A 75 -4.90 -7.80 -6.76
N ALA A 76 -3.90 -7.39 -7.55
CA ALA A 76 -4.15 -6.70 -8.81
C ALA A 76 -4.85 -7.59 -9.85
N ALA A 77 -4.57 -8.90 -9.87
CA ALA A 77 -5.23 -9.83 -10.78
C ALA A 77 -6.72 -9.99 -10.47
N ILE A 78 -7.09 -10.28 -9.21
CA ILE A 78 -8.50 -10.42 -8.82
C ILE A 78 -9.24 -9.09 -8.99
N ALA A 79 -8.63 -7.97 -8.61
CA ALA A 79 -9.25 -6.65 -8.76
C ALA A 79 -9.62 -6.35 -10.22
N TYR A 80 -8.70 -6.63 -11.14
CA TYR A 80 -8.93 -6.41 -12.56
C TYR A 80 -9.96 -7.37 -13.15
N LEU A 81 -9.94 -8.65 -12.75
CA LEU A 81 -10.96 -9.62 -13.18
C LEU A 81 -12.36 -9.26 -12.65
N HIS A 82 -12.44 -8.66 -11.46
CA HIS A 82 -13.70 -8.29 -10.82
C HIS A 82 -14.32 -7.01 -11.40
N ALA A 83 -13.49 -5.97 -11.61
CA ALA A 83 -13.99 -4.61 -11.90
C ALA A 83 -13.19 -3.87 -12.98
N GLY A 84 -12.28 -4.54 -13.69
CA GLY A 84 -11.44 -3.93 -14.71
C GLY A 84 -10.51 -2.85 -14.13
N GLU A 85 -10.39 -1.72 -14.83
CA GLU A 85 -9.53 -0.60 -14.44
C GLU A 85 -10.12 0.24 -13.29
N LYS A 86 -11.37 0.00 -12.86
CA LYS A 86 -12.04 0.75 -11.78
C LYS A 86 -11.26 0.71 -10.46
N LEU A 87 -10.59 -0.40 -10.19
CA LEU A 87 -9.83 -0.62 -8.96
C LEU A 87 -8.34 -0.29 -9.09
N ASP A 88 -7.93 0.40 -10.17
CA ASP A 88 -6.57 0.88 -10.32
C ASP A 88 -6.20 1.87 -9.21
N GLY A 89 -4.95 1.75 -8.74
CA GLY A 89 -4.43 2.52 -7.60
C GLY A 89 -4.65 1.88 -6.24
N TYR A 90 -5.62 0.95 -6.07
CA TYR A 90 -5.78 0.21 -4.81
C TYR A 90 -4.73 -0.89 -4.62
N PHE A 91 -4.18 -1.43 -5.71
CA PHE A 91 -3.26 -2.56 -5.66
C PHE A 91 -1.93 -2.23 -6.35
N SER A 92 -0.84 -2.56 -5.67
CA SER A 92 0.51 -2.63 -6.24
C SER A 92 1.04 -4.05 -6.15
N VAL A 93 2.21 -4.31 -6.73
CA VAL A 93 2.88 -5.61 -6.57
C VAL A 93 3.33 -5.73 -5.11
N GLY A 94 2.79 -6.72 -4.41
CA GLY A 94 3.19 -7.08 -3.06
C GLY A 94 4.57 -7.74 -3.00
N THR A 95 5.19 -7.67 -1.84
CA THR A 95 6.52 -8.24 -1.55
C THR A 95 6.47 -9.34 -0.49
N LEU A 96 5.35 -9.49 0.22
CA LEU A 96 5.18 -10.57 1.18
C LEU A 96 4.89 -11.90 0.48
N HIS A 97 5.29 -12.99 1.14
CA HIS A 97 5.24 -14.35 0.59
C HIS A 97 4.26 -15.25 1.34
N LYS A 98 4.08 -16.47 0.82
CA LYS A 98 3.21 -17.52 1.41
C LYS A 98 1.74 -17.07 1.45
N GLU A 99 1.11 -17.14 2.62
CA GLU A 99 -0.29 -16.78 2.81
C GLU A 99 -0.54 -15.27 2.88
N TRP A 100 0.50 -14.44 2.87
CA TRP A 100 0.35 -12.98 3.00
C TRP A 100 0.12 -12.29 1.65
N VAL A 101 -0.69 -11.24 1.67
CA VAL A 101 -0.90 -10.30 0.57
C VAL A 101 -0.76 -8.89 1.10
N ASP A 102 0.20 -8.15 0.56
CA ASP A 102 0.45 -6.72 0.78
C ASP A 102 0.26 -5.94 -0.53
N GLY A 103 0.60 -4.64 -0.51
CA GLY A 103 0.40 -3.74 -1.64
C GLY A 103 -1.06 -3.34 -1.82
N ILE A 104 -1.82 -3.25 -0.73
CA ILE A 104 -3.24 -2.87 -0.71
C ILE A 104 -3.34 -1.47 -0.10
N HIS A 105 -3.77 -0.48 -0.88
CA HIS A 105 -3.71 0.94 -0.54
C HIS A 105 -5.11 1.57 -0.53
N LEU A 106 -5.78 1.66 0.63
CA LEU A 106 -7.17 2.17 0.71
C LEU A 106 -7.34 3.61 0.23
N SER A 107 -6.25 4.37 0.22
CA SER A 107 -6.22 5.77 -0.21
C SER A 107 -5.78 5.99 -1.66
N GLY A 108 -5.39 4.90 -2.35
CA GLY A 108 -4.73 4.96 -3.66
C GLY A 108 -5.69 5.02 -4.85
N GLY A 109 -6.82 4.31 -4.79
CA GLY A 109 -7.80 4.24 -5.87
C GLY A 109 -8.95 5.25 -5.75
N ASN A 110 -9.95 5.10 -6.63
CA ASN A 110 -11.15 5.93 -6.65
C ASN A 110 -12.16 5.45 -5.59
N PRO A 111 -12.50 6.28 -4.57
CA PRO A 111 -13.41 5.90 -3.48
C PRO A 111 -14.82 5.49 -3.91
N GLU A 112 -15.27 5.89 -5.09
CA GLU A 112 -16.57 5.46 -5.62
C GLU A 112 -16.68 3.93 -5.75
N TYR A 113 -15.55 3.25 -5.99
CA TYR A 113 -15.48 1.79 -6.14
C TYR A 113 -15.09 1.07 -4.84
N GLY A 114 -15.37 1.69 -3.70
CA GLY A 114 -15.12 1.08 -2.39
C GLY A 114 -15.88 -0.23 -2.19
N ASP A 115 -17.07 -0.38 -2.77
CA ASP A 115 -17.85 -1.63 -2.72
C ASP A 115 -17.13 -2.78 -3.43
N GLU A 116 -16.69 -2.56 -4.66
CA GLU A 116 -15.94 -3.54 -5.45
C GLU A 116 -14.61 -3.91 -4.80
N LEU A 117 -13.90 -2.94 -4.20
CA LEU A 117 -12.70 -3.22 -3.41
C LEU A 117 -13.00 -4.19 -2.28
N ILE A 118 -14.06 -3.95 -1.51
CA ILE A 118 -14.43 -4.82 -0.39
C ILE A 118 -14.74 -6.25 -0.85
N GLN A 119 -15.39 -6.42 -2.00
CA GLN A 119 -15.64 -7.77 -2.57
C GLN A 119 -14.34 -8.49 -2.93
N VAL A 120 -13.37 -7.77 -3.51
CA VAL A 120 -12.04 -8.33 -3.82
C VAL A 120 -11.33 -8.77 -2.53
N LEU A 121 -11.31 -7.92 -1.50
CA LEU A 121 -10.66 -8.24 -0.22
C LEU A 121 -11.32 -9.46 0.45
N LYS A 122 -12.66 -9.56 0.42
CA LYS A 122 -13.40 -10.73 0.90
C LYS A 122 -13.00 -12.00 0.17
N TYR A 123 -12.94 -11.94 -1.16
CA TYR A 123 -12.56 -13.11 -1.96
C TYR A 123 -11.15 -13.59 -1.61
N ILE A 124 -10.18 -12.67 -1.54
CA ILE A 124 -8.79 -13.03 -1.23
C ILE A 124 -8.71 -13.61 0.18
N LYS A 125 -9.32 -12.97 1.18
CA LYS A 125 -9.32 -13.45 2.58
C LYS A 125 -10.03 -14.79 2.74
N GLY A 126 -11.15 -14.99 2.02
CA GLY A 126 -11.88 -16.27 1.98
C GLY A 126 -11.10 -17.44 1.39
N ASN A 127 -9.99 -17.17 0.69
CA ASN A 127 -9.06 -18.18 0.18
C ASN A 127 -7.87 -18.44 1.14
N ASN A 128 -8.07 -18.24 2.45
CA ASN A 128 -7.07 -18.45 3.51
C ASN A 128 -5.80 -17.59 3.36
N MET A 129 -5.95 -16.40 2.77
CA MET A 129 -4.86 -15.41 2.69
C MET A 129 -5.02 -14.37 3.80
N LYS A 130 -3.90 -13.88 4.31
CA LYS A 130 -3.81 -12.80 5.30
C LYS A 130 -3.52 -11.50 4.59
N LEU A 131 -4.21 -10.43 4.96
CA LEU A 131 -4.09 -9.13 4.29
C LEU A 131 -3.32 -8.14 5.17
N GLN A 132 -2.26 -7.57 4.61
CA GLN A 132 -1.67 -6.34 5.11
C GLN A 132 -2.24 -5.18 4.27
N ILE A 133 -2.90 -4.25 4.96
CA ILE A 133 -3.59 -3.12 4.33
C ILE A 133 -2.99 -1.81 4.84
N ASP A 134 -2.66 -0.94 3.89
CA ASP A 134 -2.10 0.38 4.11
C ASP A 134 -3.16 1.46 3.81
N THR A 135 -3.16 2.53 4.59
CA THR A 135 -3.96 3.74 4.36
C THR A 135 -3.17 4.99 4.74
N ASP A 136 -3.45 6.11 4.09
CA ASP A 136 -2.97 7.43 4.54
C ASP A 136 -4.07 8.24 5.24
N GLY A 137 -5.15 7.60 5.68
CA GLY A 137 -6.28 8.24 6.36
C GLY A 137 -7.36 8.83 5.46
N ARG A 138 -7.11 8.97 4.15
CA ARG A 138 -8.18 9.30 3.19
C ARG A 138 -9.13 8.11 3.01
N ASN A 139 -10.34 8.39 2.54
CA ASN A 139 -11.39 7.39 2.30
C ASN A 139 -11.79 6.62 3.58
N SER A 140 -12.02 7.34 4.68
CA SER A 140 -12.28 6.80 6.01
C SER A 140 -13.45 5.80 6.05
N HIS A 141 -14.45 5.98 5.20
CA HIS A 141 -15.58 5.04 5.06
C HIS A 141 -15.15 3.65 4.55
N ILE A 142 -14.11 3.56 3.71
CA ILE A 142 -13.55 2.28 3.25
C ILE A 142 -12.81 1.60 4.40
N LEU A 143 -11.99 2.36 5.14
CA LEU A 143 -11.28 1.86 6.32
C LEU A 143 -12.24 1.30 7.37
N GLU A 144 -13.33 2.03 7.65
CA GLU A 144 -14.39 1.62 8.57
C GLU A 144 -14.98 0.25 8.19
N ARG A 145 -15.23 0.03 6.89
CA ARG A 145 -15.70 -1.27 6.39
C ARG A 145 -14.66 -2.36 6.45
N VAL A 146 -13.41 -2.08 6.10
CA VAL A 146 -12.31 -3.05 6.22
C VAL A 146 -12.20 -3.60 7.65
N ILE A 147 -12.34 -2.72 8.65
CA ILE A 147 -12.30 -3.11 10.07
C ILE A 147 -13.58 -3.86 10.46
N ALA A 148 -14.75 -3.31 10.16
CA ALA A 148 -16.04 -3.91 10.53
C ALA A 148 -16.23 -5.32 9.94
N GLU A 149 -15.72 -5.55 8.74
CA GLU A 149 -15.82 -6.82 8.02
C GLU A 149 -14.60 -7.74 8.27
N ASN A 150 -13.71 -7.36 9.21
CA ASN A 150 -12.51 -8.11 9.61
C ASN A 150 -11.60 -8.49 8.43
N LEU A 151 -11.39 -7.57 7.50
CA LEU A 151 -10.66 -7.83 6.25
C LEU A 151 -9.15 -7.66 6.37
N ALA A 152 -8.66 -6.94 7.37
CA ALA A 152 -7.22 -6.79 7.62
C ALA A 152 -6.71 -7.81 8.65
N ASP A 153 -5.48 -8.28 8.48
CA ASP A 153 -4.70 -9.02 9.48
C ASP A 153 -3.56 -8.16 10.03
N VAL A 154 -3.05 -7.25 9.20
CA VAL A 154 -2.19 -6.13 9.60
C VAL A 154 -2.77 -4.85 9.00
N LEU A 155 -2.97 -3.83 9.82
CA LEU A 155 -3.44 -2.53 9.39
C LEU A 155 -2.40 -1.47 9.72
N ILE A 156 -1.96 -0.76 8.69
CA ILE A 156 -0.93 0.26 8.78
C ILE A 156 -1.54 1.58 8.31
N MET A 157 -1.38 2.63 9.11
CA MET A 157 -1.74 3.98 8.71
C MET A 157 -0.52 4.88 8.67
N ASP A 158 -0.25 5.40 7.48
CA ASP A 158 0.71 6.47 7.23
C ASP A 158 0.08 7.82 7.60
N VAL A 159 0.50 8.39 8.72
CA VAL A 159 0.15 9.78 9.06
C VAL A 159 1.21 10.67 8.44
N ILE A 160 0.88 11.23 7.27
CA ILE A 160 1.87 11.79 6.33
C ILE A 160 2.63 12.98 6.88
N ALA A 161 1.91 13.93 7.48
CA ALA A 161 2.40 15.22 7.96
C ALA A 161 1.35 15.87 8.86
N PRO A 162 1.65 17.03 9.50
CA PRO A 162 0.60 17.88 10.03
C PRO A 162 -0.46 18.20 8.97
N LEU A 163 -1.71 18.44 9.37
CA LEU A 163 -2.85 18.56 8.46
C LEU A 163 -2.65 19.66 7.41
N GLU A 164 -2.00 20.76 7.80
CA GLU A 164 -1.67 21.90 6.94
C GLU A 164 -0.69 21.57 5.81
N LEU A 165 0.12 20.52 5.95
CA LEU A 165 1.06 20.06 4.92
C LEU A 165 0.58 18.82 4.16
N TYR A 166 -0.49 18.19 4.62
CA TYR A 166 -0.97 16.89 4.10
C TYR A 166 -1.26 16.94 2.60
N GLY A 167 -2.10 17.90 2.18
CA GLY A 167 -2.50 18.07 0.79
C GLY A 167 -1.34 18.49 -0.11
N GLN A 168 -0.44 19.33 0.42
CA GLN A 168 0.76 19.75 -0.29
C GLN A 168 1.68 18.56 -0.62
N ILE A 169 1.89 17.65 0.33
CA ILE A 169 2.73 16.47 0.13
C ILE A 169 2.07 15.47 -0.83
N LEU A 170 0.74 15.32 -0.75
CA LEU A 170 0.00 14.45 -1.65
C LEU A 170 -0.24 15.05 -3.04
N GLY A 171 0.06 16.34 -3.23
CA GLY A 171 -0.18 17.06 -4.48
C GLY A 171 -1.67 17.16 -4.85
N LYS A 172 -2.57 17.12 -3.86
CA LYS A 172 -4.02 17.17 -4.07
C LYS A 172 -4.74 17.76 -2.86
N GLU A 173 -5.95 18.26 -3.07
CA GLU A 173 -6.83 18.69 -1.99
C GLU A 173 -7.22 17.49 -1.11
N ILE A 174 -7.28 17.72 0.20
CA ILE A 174 -7.66 16.72 1.18
C ILE A 174 -8.74 17.28 2.10
N LYS A 175 -9.52 16.37 2.66
CA LYS A 175 -10.51 16.63 3.70
C LYS A 175 -9.90 16.30 5.06
N PRO A 176 -9.44 17.26 5.86
CA PRO A 176 -8.77 16.98 7.14
C PRO A 176 -9.62 16.13 8.08
N GLU A 177 -10.94 16.29 8.01
CA GLU A 177 -11.92 15.51 8.77
C GLU A 177 -11.86 14.00 8.49
N GLU A 178 -11.49 13.59 7.26
CA GLU A 178 -11.31 12.17 6.92
C GLU A 178 -10.11 11.57 7.66
N ILE A 179 -9.01 12.33 7.78
CA ILE A 179 -7.80 11.87 8.48
C ILE A 179 -8.08 11.69 9.96
N VAL A 180 -8.76 12.66 10.58
CA VAL A 180 -9.17 12.59 11.98
C VAL A 180 -10.15 11.43 12.20
N LYS A 181 -11.14 11.25 11.32
CA LYS A 181 -12.08 10.12 11.40
C LYS A 181 -11.34 8.79 11.28
N SER A 182 -10.39 8.65 10.35
CA SER A 182 -9.58 7.44 10.20
C SER A 182 -8.73 7.15 11.45
N LEU A 183 -8.12 8.16 12.06
CA LEU A 183 -7.40 8.01 13.34
C LEU A 183 -8.31 7.60 14.49
N ASN A 184 -9.58 7.99 14.47
CA ASN A 184 -10.54 7.53 15.46
C ASN A 184 -10.95 6.07 15.22
N VAL A 185 -11.34 5.76 13.98
CA VAL A 185 -11.84 4.43 13.57
C VAL A 185 -10.77 3.35 13.70
N ILE A 186 -9.49 3.68 13.41
CA ILE A 186 -8.40 2.70 13.46
C ILE A 186 -8.18 2.12 14.88
N THR A 187 -8.64 2.81 15.92
CA THR A 187 -8.56 2.31 17.32
C THR A 187 -9.40 1.07 17.58
N ILE A 188 -10.38 0.77 16.71
CA ILE A 188 -11.21 -0.43 16.77
C ILE A 188 -10.39 -1.67 16.35
N PHE A 189 -9.39 -1.49 15.48
CA PHE A 189 -8.53 -2.57 15.05
C PHE A 189 -7.56 -2.96 16.19
N PRO A 190 -7.31 -4.25 16.44
CA PRO A 190 -6.33 -4.67 17.44
C PRO A 190 -4.90 -4.36 16.98
N GLU A 191 -4.15 -3.62 17.79
CA GLU A 191 -2.74 -3.29 17.56
C GLU A 191 -2.42 -2.67 16.18
N PRO A 192 -3.07 -1.56 15.77
CA PRO A 192 -2.77 -0.92 14.50
C PRO A 192 -1.35 -0.33 14.52
N LYS A 193 -0.69 -0.33 13.36
CA LYS A 193 0.60 0.33 13.19
C LYS A 193 0.38 1.73 12.66
N LEU A 194 0.74 2.74 13.45
CA LEU A 194 0.82 4.11 12.96
C LEU A 194 2.27 4.40 12.57
N GLN A 195 2.47 5.09 11.46
CA GLN A 195 3.83 5.44 11.04
C GLN A 195 3.88 6.77 10.29
N THR A 196 5.07 7.37 10.24
CA THR A 196 5.35 8.57 9.45
C THR A 196 6.71 8.43 8.79
N LEU A 197 6.76 8.70 7.49
CA LEU A 197 8.03 8.87 6.78
C LEU A 197 8.57 10.29 7.01
N ILE A 198 9.71 10.38 7.70
CA ILE A 198 10.46 11.65 7.82
C ILE A 198 11.06 11.96 6.44
N ARG A 199 10.34 12.78 5.68
CA ARG A 199 10.62 13.07 4.27
C ARG A 199 10.96 14.55 4.04
N PRO A 200 11.73 14.86 2.99
CA PRO A 200 11.85 16.22 2.49
C PRO A 200 10.51 16.70 1.91
N VAL A 201 10.19 17.96 2.19
CA VAL A 201 9.00 18.66 1.71
C VAL A 201 9.40 20.00 1.11
N ARG A 202 8.69 20.41 0.06
CA ARG A 202 8.81 21.76 -0.49
C ARG A 202 8.21 22.75 0.51
N ARG A 203 8.84 23.88 0.73
CA ARG A 203 8.37 24.94 1.62
C ARG A 203 7.72 26.05 0.80
N ALA A 204 6.95 26.92 1.46
CA ALA A 204 6.25 28.02 0.80
C ALA A 204 7.20 29.01 0.11
N ASP A 205 8.43 29.13 0.60
CA ASP A 205 9.50 29.94 0.01
C ASP A 205 10.22 29.25 -1.17
N GLY A 206 9.77 28.06 -1.57
CA GLY A 206 10.37 27.26 -2.64
C GLY A 206 11.56 26.40 -2.21
N SER A 207 12.05 26.53 -0.98
CA SER A 207 13.12 25.68 -0.45
C SER A 207 12.65 24.23 -0.23
N ILE A 208 13.60 23.30 -0.11
CA ILE A 208 13.31 21.91 0.26
C ILE A 208 14.00 21.63 1.58
N SER A 209 13.25 21.15 2.55
CA SER A 209 13.80 20.68 3.83
C SER A 209 12.99 19.50 4.35
N TYR A 210 13.61 18.68 5.19
CA TYR A 210 12.89 17.63 5.90
C TYR A 210 11.77 18.23 6.76
N LEU A 211 10.71 17.43 6.96
CA LEU A 211 9.84 17.62 8.12
C LEU A 211 10.72 17.85 9.34
N THR A 212 10.40 18.85 10.15
CA THR A 212 11.17 19.20 11.33
C THR A 212 10.78 18.32 12.51
N PRO A 213 11.61 18.24 13.56
CA PRO A 213 11.22 17.57 14.80
C PRO A 213 9.92 18.12 15.41
N ASP A 214 9.65 19.42 15.28
CA ASP A 214 8.42 20.04 15.80
C ASP A 214 7.18 19.69 14.94
N GLU A 215 7.33 19.61 13.62
CA GLU A 215 6.25 19.11 12.75
C GLU A 215 5.94 17.64 13.06
N ILE A 216 6.95 16.84 13.37
CA ILE A 216 6.76 15.45 13.80
C ILE A 216 6.10 15.36 15.18
N ALA A 217 6.38 16.32 16.08
CA ALA A 217 5.62 16.48 17.31
C ALA A 217 4.14 16.80 17.00
N GLY A 218 3.88 17.68 16.02
CA GLY A 218 2.54 18.01 15.54
C GLY A 218 1.78 16.79 15.02
N ILE A 219 2.46 15.90 14.28
CA ILE A 219 1.87 14.61 13.83
C ILE A 219 1.57 13.71 15.02
N ALA A 220 2.51 13.56 15.96
CA ALA A 220 2.30 12.74 17.15
C ALA A 220 1.12 13.26 18.01
N LYS A 221 0.96 14.59 18.08
CA LYS A 221 -0.18 15.25 18.72
C LYS A 221 -1.48 14.95 17.97
N LEU A 222 -1.50 15.08 16.64
CA LEU A 222 -2.65 14.72 15.82
C LEU A 222 -3.07 13.26 16.04
N ILE A 223 -2.11 12.34 16.11
CA ILE A 223 -2.37 10.93 16.45
C ILE A 223 -2.99 10.80 17.84
N GLN A 224 -2.46 11.52 18.83
CA GLN A 224 -2.98 11.47 20.20
C GLN A 224 -4.42 11.97 20.28
N GLU A 225 -4.71 13.08 19.61
CA GLU A 225 -6.04 13.69 19.59
C GLU A 225 -7.05 12.81 18.82
N GLY A 226 -6.66 12.30 17.66
CA GLY A 226 -7.53 11.46 16.82
C GLY A 226 -7.84 10.09 17.43
N THR A 227 -6.83 9.45 18.03
CA THR A 227 -7.00 8.13 18.68
C THR A 227 -7.49 8.22 20.13
N GLY A 228 -7.41 9.41 20.74
CA GLY A 228 -7.64 9.60 22.17
C GLY A 228 -6.58 8.95 23.07
N SER A 229 -5.44 8.53 22.52
CA SER A 229 -4.41 7.77 23.24
C SER A 229 -3.00 8.26 22.92
N ASN A 230 -2.16 8.39 23.94
CA ASN A 230 -0.72 8.62 23.79
C ASN A 230 0.11 7.32 23.77
N LYS A 231 -0.55 6.16 23.76
CA LYS A 231 0.07 4.83 23.84
C LYS A 231 -0.05 4.07 22.52
N CYS A 232 -0.36 4.74 21.42
CA CYS A 232 -0.36 4.08 20.12
C CYS A 232 1.08 3.71 19.72
N ARG A 233 1.24 2.56 19.08
CA ARG A 233 2.52 2.17 18.48
C ARG A 233 2.76 3.07 17.27
N TYR A 234 3.72 3.98 17.38
CA TYR A 234 4.01 4.99 16.38
C TYR A 234 5.45 4.87 15.88
N PHE A 235 5.64 4.65 14.59
CA PHE A 235 6.95 4.44 13.99
C PHE A 235 7.38 5.59 13.09
N LEU A 236 8.60 6.06 13.30
CA LEU A 236 9.26 7.05 12.45
C LEU A 236 10.16 6.31 11.47
N LYS A 237 9.84 6.44 10.18
CA LYS A 237 10.63 5.88 9.07
C LYS A 237 11.54 6.92 8.47
N THR A 238 12.65 6.47 7.90
CA THR A 238 13.61 7.32 7.21
C THR A 238 13.34 7.31 5.71
N PHE A 239 13.31 8.50 5.12
CA PHE A 239 13.28 8.65 3.67
C PHE A 239 14.61 8.18 3.06
N LYS A 240 14.49 7.42 1.97
CA LYS A 240 15.62 6.98 1.16
C LYS A 240 15.52 7.70 -0.18
N SER A 241 16.48 8.59 -0.47
CA SER A 241 16.45 9.44 -1.67
C SER A 241 16.35 8.65 -2.96
N GLN A 242 17.03 7.50 -3.03
CA GLN A 242 17.02 6.57 -4.17
C GLN A 242 15.62 5.99 -4.51
N ASP A 243 14.69 5.97 -3.54
CA ASP A 243 13.35 5.40 -3.72
C ASP A 243 12.33 6.47 -4.18
N SER A 244 12.75 7.75 -4.25
CA SER A 244 11.88 8.85 -4.66
C SER A 244 11.70 8.90 -6.18
N THR A 245 10.49 9.20 -6.63
CA THR A 245 10.21 9.53 -8.03
C THR A 245 10.47 11.00 -8.38
N ASP A 246 10.56 11.90 -7.39
CA ASP A 246 10.91 13.30 -7.58
C ASP A 246 12.44 13.46 -7.64
N LYS A 247 12.94 13.92 -8.79
CA LYS A 247 14.37 14.14 -9.08
C LYS A 247 15.04 15.16 -8.17
N GLU A 248 14.29 16.15 -7.66
CA GLU A 248 14.84 17.13 -6.72
C GLU A 248 14.99 16.50 -5.33
N LEU A 249 14.04 15.67 -4.91
CA LEU A 249 14.13 14.96 -3.63
C LEU A 249 15.21 13.86 -3.65
N GLN A 250 15.51 13.29 -4.82
CA GLN A 250 16.64 12.36 -4.99
C GLN A 250 18.00 13.01 -4.67
N LYS A 251 18.13 14.33 -4.84
CA LYS A 251 19.36 15.08 -4.58
C LYS A 251 19.52 15.50 -3.11
N VAL A 252 18.49 15.33 -2.29
CA VAL A 252 18.52 15.73 -0.88
C VAL A 252 19.37 14.74 -0.09
N ASP A 253 20.32 15.27 0.70
CA ASP A 253 21.16 14.46 1.57
C ASP A 253 20.30 13.64 2.57
N PRO A 254 20.59 12.35 2.75
CA PRO A 254 19.91 11.53 3.76
C PRO A 254 20.12 12.07 5.18
N LEU A 255 19.08 12.00 6.01
CA LEU A 255 19.24 12.26 7.44
C LEU A 255 20.19 11.25 8.08
N LYS A 256 21.16 11.76 8.86
CA LYS A 256 22.07 10.92 9.66
C LYS A 256 21.31 10.29 10.82
N SER A 257 21.70 9.09 11.22
CA SER A 257 21.10 8.37 12.36
C SER A 257 21.09 9.20 13.65
N THR A 258 22.14 9.99 13.90
CA THR A 258 22.25 10.88 15.04
C THR A 258 21.19 11.99 15.06
N GLN A 259 20.69 12.41 13.90
CA GLN A 259 19.66 13.43 13.79
C GLN A 259 18.28 12.87 14.16
N LEU A 260 18.01 11.58 13.92
CA LEU A 260 16.69 10.96 14.16
C LEU A 260 16.29 10.92 15.64
N PHE A 261 17.26 11.00 16.56
CA PHE A 261 16.97 11.01 17.99
C PHE A 261 16.13 12.23 18.40
N SER A 262 16.36 13.40 17.81
CA SER A 262 15.57 14.60 18.13
C SER A 262 14.11 14.46 17.70
N TYR A 263 13.86 13.85 16.54
CA TYR A 263 12.53 13.51 16.03
C TYR A 263 11.78 12.60 16.98
N ARG A 264 12.41 11.48 17.36
CA ARG A 264 11.80 10.53 18.30
C ARG A 264 11.50 11.18 19.65
N THR A 265 12.43 11.97 20.18
CA THR A 265 12.24 12.68 21.45
C THR A 265 11.03 13.61 21.38
N LYS A 266 10.89 14.37 20.28
CA LYS A 266 9.74 15.26 20.08
C LYS A 266 8.43 14.50 19.92
N ALA A 267 8.40 13.44 19.12
CA ALA A 267 7.22 12.56 18.98
C ALA A 267 6.78 11.97 20.34
N ARG A 268 7.73 11.57 21.20
CA ARG A 268 7.46 11.02 22.54
C ARG A 268 6.77 11.96 23.51
N THR A 269 6.75 13.26 23.22
CA THR A 269 5.95 14.23 23.97
C THR A 269 4.45 13.90 23.90
N PHE A 270 3.99 13.32 22.78
CA PHE A 270 2.57 13.03 22.54
C PHE A 270 2.28 11.54 22.32
N GLN A 271 3.29 10.74 21.93
CA GLN A 271 3.18 9.29 21.73
C GLN A 271 4.33 8.56 22.44
N VAL A 272 4.08 8.05 23.64
CA VAL A 272 5.15 7.53 24.53
C VAL A 272 5.90 6.33 23.95
N PHE A 273 5.24 5.56 23.08
CA PHE A 273 5.81 4.42 22.37
C PHE A 273 6.28 4.77 20.95
N ALA A 274 6.57 6.05 20.68
CA ALA A 274 7.18 6.43 19.42
C ALA A 274 8.60 5.83 19.30
N GLU A 275 8.87 5.14 18.20
CA GLU A 275 10.14 4.50 17.89
C GLU A 275 10.62 4.85 16.48
N ILE A 276 11.93 4.76 16.25
CA ILE A 276 12.50 4.84 14.91
C ILE A 276 12.48 3.40 14.37
N GLU A 277 11.92 3.21 13.17
CA GLU A 277 11.94 1.92 12.51
C GLU A 277 13.39 1.54 12.18
N LYS A 278 13.77 0.31 12.54
CA LYS A 278 15.12 -0.21 12.34
C LYS A 278 15.35 -0.65 10.90
#